data_AF-A0A3E0LHK5-F1
#
_entry.id   AF-A0A3E0LHK5-F1
#
_cell.length_a   1.000
_cell.length_b   1.000
_cell.length_c   1.000
_cell.angle_alpha   90.00
_cell.angle_beta   90.00
_cell.angle_gamma   90.00
#
_symmetry.space_group_name_H-M   'P 1'
#
loop_
_entity.id
_entity.type
_entity.pdbx_description
1 polymer ?
#
loop_
_entity_poly.entity_id
_entity_poly.type
_entity_poly.pdbx_seq_one_letter_code
_entity_poly.pdbx_strand_id
1 'polypeptide(L)'
;MQNTVEIFNGSSWVNLWSSGGSPGVQDNAWTPQQFDISAHKSASTQIRFGFNVGSTGAWTVSSWNVDDVKIYGDGGAATKSISLAKTTDGKEAGSVSSVFTLTRTGDLSSALTVNYTLAGTATPGGVDYTGTTPNSVTFGAGSSTATITLPTIDDLLSDPSETIITTITAPAGYTISGPNTATATILDNDGNSANNNLVGTSFADALAGVGGNDTLDGGLGVDTLTGGVGNDFFRLDNVANGDLITDFSVPADTIILANSLDSTAGSINPGINGLLFDSGNVNGSVLNAAWFFKGAGSTGGGSGTLSGIYVNTSNGDIWYNDSTVAGSYLIANVGTVAAAGMTRFDFVYGV
;
A
#
# COMPACT_ATOMS: atom_id res chain seq x y z
N MET A 1 5.25 37.71 -59.35
CA MET A 1 4.91 36.38 -58.84
C MET A 1 5.70 36.20 -57.56
N GLN A 2 5.05 36.17 -56.40
CA GLN A 2 5.72 36.13 -55.09
C GLN A 2 5.48 34.75 -54.45
N ASN A 3 6.56 34.15 -53.92
CA ASN A 3 6.43 33.09 -52.93
C ASN A 3 5.82 33.70 -51.66
N THR A 4 4.88 33.01 -51.03
CA THR A 4 4.22 33.51 -49.81
C THR A 4 4.45 32.54 -48.66
N VAL A 5 4.61 33.10 -47.46
CA VAL A 5 4.54 32.35 -46.19
C VAL A 5 3.36 32.94 -45.44
N GLU A 6 2.32 32.14 -45.23
CA GLU A 6 1.06 32.63 -44.67
C GLU A 6 0.71 31.85 -43.40
N ILE A 7 0.19 32.56 -42.39
CA ILE A 7 -0.31 31.99 -41.14
C ILE A 7 -1.82 32.19 -41.02
N PHE A 8 -2.53 31.18 -40.55
CA PHE A 8 -3.95 31.29 -40.28
C PHE A 8 -4.19 31.78 -38.86
N ASN A 9 -4.91 32.90 -38.72
CA ASN A 9 -5.20 33.51 -37.41
C ASN A 9 -6.55 33.06 -36.81
N GLY A 10 -7.17 32.02 -37.37
CA GLY A 10 -8.49 31.53 -36.94
C GLY A 10 -9.67 32.09 -37.73
N SER A 11 -9.48 33.13 -38.56
CA SER A 11 -10.53 33.71 -39.42
C SER A 11 -10.07 34.01 -40.85
N SER A 12 -8.78 34.28 -41.05
CA SER A 12 -8.18 34.59 -42.36
C SER A 12 -6.70 34.20 -42.43
N TRP A 13 -6.19 34.04 -43.65
CA TRP A 13 -4.76 33.86 -43.91
C TRP A 13 -4.04 35.21 -43.93
N VAL A 14 -2.94 35.33 -43.19
CA VAL A 14 -2.10 36.52 -43.09
C VAL A 14 -0.72 36.23 -43.66
N ASN A 15 -0.27 37.00 -44.64
CA ASN A 15 1.07 36.87 -45.20
C ASN A 15 2.11 37.42 -44.22
N LEU A 16 3.08 36.59 -43.84
CA LEU A 16 4.17 36.93 -42.93
C LEU A 16 5.34 37.62 -43.64
N TRP A 17 5.28 37.77 -44.97
CA TRP A 17 6.34 38.42 -45.74
C TRP A 17 6.19 39.95 -45.74
N SER A 18 6.98 40.64 -44.91
CA SER A 18 6.97 42.11 -44.81
C SER A 18 8.16 42.73 -45.56
N SER A 19 8.09 42.85 -46.89
CA SER A 19 8.74 43.95 -47.63
C SER A 19 8.46 43.81 -49.13
N GLY A 20 8.10 44.92 -49.78
CA GLY A 20 7.80 45.01 -51.20
C GLY A 20 9.00 44.81 -52.14
N GLY A 21 9.93 43.92 -51.82
CA GLY A 21 10.97 43.47 -52.74
C GLY A 21 10.43 42.40 -53.69
N SER A 22 10.61 42.58 -55.01
CA SER A 22 10.44 41.49 -55.98
C SER A 22 11.35 40.32 -55.61
N PRO A 23 10.91 39.05 -55.74
CA PRO A 23 11.77 37.90 -55.49
C PRO A 23 12.87 37.91 -56.56
N GLY A 24 14.07 38.31 -56.14
CA GLY A 24 15.28 38.13 -56.91
C GLY A 24 15.51 36.65 -57.14
N VAL A 25 15.89 36.33 -58.37
CA VAL A 25 16.32 35.03 -58.86
C VAL A 25 17.29 34.36 -57.88
N GLN A 26 17.10 33.05 -57.65
CA GLN A 26 17.99 32.06 -57.05
C GLN A 26 19.36 32.58 -56.54
N ASP A 27 19.55 32.52 -55.22
CA ASP A 27 20.87 32.31 -54.64
C ASP A 27 20.85 30.96 -53.89
N ASN A 28 21.80 30.10 -54.23
CA ASN A 28 22.04 28.78 -53.64
C ASN A 28 22.67 28.87 -52.23
N ALA A 29 22.74 30.06 -51.63
CA ALA A 29 23.12 30.28 -50.24
C ALA A 29 21.86 30.37 -49.35
N TRP A 30 21.44 29.24 -48.77
CA TRP A 30 20.37 29.20 -47.78
C TRP A 30 20.80 29.93 -46.50
N THR A 31 20.51 31.23 -46.40
CA THR A 31 20.37 31.89 -45.10
C THR A 31 18.99 31.54 -44.55
N PRO A 32 18.88 30.81 -43.42
CA PRO A 32 17.58 30.47 -42.85
C PRO A 32 16.81 31.74 -42.54
N GLN A 33 15.60 31.87 -43.09
CA GLN A 33 14.70 32.95 -42.73
C GLN A 33 13.89 32.56 -41.50
N GLN A 34 13.91 33.41 -40.48
CA GLN A 34 13.16 33.21 -39.24
C GLN A 34 11.92 34.11 -39.24
N PHE A 35 10.75 33.53 -39.07
CA PHE A 35 9.48 34.24 -38.93
C PHE A 35 9.01 34.15 -37.48
N ASP A 36 8.80 35.29 -36.83
CA ASP A 36 8.19 35.33 -35.50
C ASP A 36 6.67 35.13 -35.63
N ILE A 37 6.19 34.01 -35.10
CA ILE A 37 4.77 33.63 -35.09
C ILE A 37 4.13 33.76 -33.70
N SER A 38 4.82 34.38 -32.75
CA SER A 38 4.42 34.45 -31.33
C SER A 38 3.02 35.03 -31.10
N ALA A 39 2.60 35.99 -31.91
CA ALA A 39 1.28 36.62 -31.82
C ALA A 39 0.11 35.77 -32.36
N HIS A 40 0.40 34.63 -33.00
CA HIS A 40 -0.60 33.80 -33.71
C HIS A 40 -0.70 32.38 -33.15
N LYS A 41 -0.26 32.18 -31.90
CA LYS A 41 -0.24 30.87 -31.22
C LYS A 41 -1.65 30.46 -30.77
N SER A 42 -2.11 29.33 -31.29
CA SER A 42 -3.31 28.60 -30.84
C SER A 42 -3.15 27.09 -31.06
N ALA A 43 -4.01 26.29 -30.41
CA ALA A 43 -4.09 24.84 -30.62
C ALA A 43 -4.41 24.44 -32.09
N SER A 44 -4.82 25.39 -32.93
CA SER A 44 -5.19 25.17 -34.33
C SER A 44 -4.35 25.99 -35.32
N THR A 45 -3.17 26.45 -34.91
CA THR A 45 -2.28 27.22 -35.78
C THR A 45 -1.89 26.39 -37.00
N GLN A 46 -2.16 26.91 -38.19
CA GLN A 46 -1.75 26.33 -39.46
C GLN A 46 -0.81 27.27 -40.20
N ILE A 47 0.28 26.73 -40.76
CA ILE A 47 1.25 27.46 -41.57
C ILE A 47 1.23 26.85 -42.98
N ARG A 48 1.19 27.70 -44.01
CA ARG A 48 1.28 27.27 -45.41
C ARG A 48 2.45 27.95 -46.11
N PHE A 49 3.09 27.20 -47.00
CA PHE A 49 4.13 27.69 -47.91
C PHE A 49 3.57 27.65 -49.33
N GLY A 50 3.52 28.81 -50.00
CA GLY A 50 3.06 28.94 -51.38
C GLY A 50 4.24 29.14 -52.33
N PHE A 51 4.36 28.28 -53.34
CA PHE A 51 5.35 28.40 -54.41
C PHE A 51 4.65 28.77 -55.72
N ASN A 52 5.03 29.89 -56.33
CA ASN A 52 4.47 30.31 -57.62
C ASN A 52 5.46 29.96 -58.74
N VAL A 53 5.19 28.90 -59.49
CA VAL A 53 5.97 28.53 -60.68
C VAL A 53 5.36 29.21 -61.91
N GLY A 54 6.01 30.27 -62.36
CA GLY A 54 5.51 31.12 -63.45
C GLY A 54 5.24 30.40 -64.78
N SER A 55 4.39 31.00 -65.60
CA SER A 55 3.77 30.42 -66.78
C SER A 55 4.73 29.98 -67.91
N THR A 56 4.26 28.96 -68.63
CA THR A 56 4.79 28.27 -69.84
C THR A 56 6.04 27.40 -69.62
N GLY A 57 5.82 26.27 -68.96
CA GLY A 57 6.71 25.11 -68.90
C GLY A 57 6.13 24.07 -67.93
N ALA A 58 6.26 22.78 -68.26
CA ALA A 58 5.93 21.70 -67.33
C ALA A 58 7.09 21.52 -66.34
N TRP A 59 6.93 22.03 -65.12
CA TRP A 59 7.89 21.85 -64.04
C TRP A 59 7.44 20.68 -63.16
N THR A 60 8.23 19.61 -63.13
CA THR A 60 8.04 18.50 -62.18
C THR A 60 8.84 18.77 -60.91
N VAL A 61 8.14 18.87 -59.78
CA VAL A 61 8.78 18.79 -58.45
C VAL A 61 9.23 17.35 -58.27
N SER A 62 10.54 17.09 -58.40
CA SER A 62 11.10 15.74 -58.37
C SER A 62 11.15 15.11 -56.98
N SER A 63 11.15 15.92 -55.92
CA SER A 63 11.00 15.47 -54.53
C SER A 63 10.64 16.64 -53.61
N TRP A 64 9.86 16.37 -52.58
CA TRP A 64 9.72 17.26 -51.42
C TRP A 64 10.68 16.75 -50.34
N ASN A 65 11.64 17.57 -49.90
CA ASN A 65 12.40 17.25 -48.70
C ASN A 65 11.84 18.11 -47.55
N VAL A 66 10.92 17.54 -46.78
CA VAL A 66 10.25 18.21 -45.64
C VAL A 66 11.16 18.21 -44.39
N ASP A 67 12.29 17.52 -44.45
CA ASP A 67 13.24 17.32 -43.36
C ASP A 67 13.85 18.63 -42.81
N ASP A 68 13.81 19.73 -43.57
CA ASP A 68 14.33 21.04 -43.14
C ASP A 68 13.31 21.93 -42.40
N VAL A 69 12.05 21.50 -42.28
CA VAL A 69 11.03 22.26 -41.52
C VAL A 69 11.13 21.91 -40.03
N LYS A 70 11.95 22.66 -39.29
CA LYS A 70 11.98 22.59 -37.81
C LYS A 70 10.96 23.55 -37.20
N ILE A 71 9.88 23.00 -36.65
CA ILE A 71 8.92 23.75 -35.83
C ILE A 71 9.39 23.70 -34.37
N TYR A 72 9.92 24.82 -33.87
CA TYR A 72 10.16 24.98 -32.44
C TYR A 72 8.87 25.51 -31.80
N GLY A 73 8.12 24.62 -31.14
CA GLY A 73 7.13 25.08 -30.16
C GLY A 73 7.86 25.79 -29.03
N ASP A 74 7.31 26.88 -28.52
CA ASP A 74 7.87 27.62 -27.38
C ASP A 74 7.79 26.86 -26.05
N GLY A 75 7.37 25.60 -26.05
CA GLY A 75 7.11 24.86 -24.82
C GLY A 75 6.13 25.61 -23.93
N GLY A 76 4.97 25.99 -24.47
CA GLY A 76 3.90 26.67 -23.75
C GLY A 76 3.80 26.20 -22.31
N ALA A 77 3.75 27.15 -21.36
CA ALA A 77 3.93 26.91 -19.94
C ALA A 77 3.24 25.60 -19.52
N ALA A 78 4.04 24.65 -19.00
CA ALA A 78 3.56 23.33 -18.65
C ALA A 78 2.27 23.45 -17.82
N THR A 79 1.20 22.84 -18.31
CA THR A 79 -0.14 22.95 -17.74
C THR A 79 -0.08 22.57 -16.28
N LYS A 80 -0.36 23.52 -15.39
CA LYS A 80 -0.40 23.26 -13.94
C LYS A 80 -1.59 22.36 -13.66
N SER A 81 -1.33 21.12 -13.27
CA SER A 81 -2.39 20.16 -13.01
C SER A 81 -2.17 19.35 -11.75
N ILE A 82 -3.25 18.80 -11.21
CA ILE A 82 -3.22 17.87 -10.08
C ILE A 82 -4.11 16.65 -10.34
N SER A 83 -3.77 15.55 -9.67
CA SER A 83 -4.57 14.32 -9.59
C SER A 83 -4.42 13.68 -8.22
N LEU A 84 -5.33 12.77 -7.89
CA LEU A 84 -5.36 11.99 -6.66
C LEU A 84 -5.41 10.50 -7.02
N ALA A 85 -4.71 9.68 -6.24
CA ALA A 85 -4.84 8.22 -6.28
C ALA A 85 -4.77 7.65 -4.87
N LYS A 86 -5.47 6.53 -4.64
CA LYS A 86 -5.22 5.68 -3.47
C LYS A 86 -3.80 5.11 -3.58
N THR A 87 -3.10 5.10 -2.47
CA THR A 87 -1.82 4.40 -2.30
C THR A 87 -2.00 3.13 -1.49
N THR A 88 -2.72 3.21 -0.37
CA THR A 88 -2.85 2.10 0.59
C THR A 88 -4.27 2.10 1.15
N ASP A 89 -4.89 0.92 1.19
CA ASP A 89 -6.11 0.68 1.99
C ASP A 89 -5.75 0.64 3.48
N GLY A 90 -6.68 1.06 4.33
CA GLY A 90 -6.53 0.91 5.77
C GLY A 90 -6.71 -0.55 6.19
N LYS A 91 -6.03 -0.94 7.26
CA LYS A 91 -6.31 -2.17 7.97
C LYS A 91 -6.28 -1.88 9.46
N GLU A 92 -7.24 -2.44 10.17
CA GLU A 92 -7.25 -2.44 11.63
C GLU A 92 -6.10 -3.31 12.14
N ALA A 93 -5.92 -4.48 11.51
CA ALA A 93 -4.72 -5.30 11.62
C ALA A 93 -3.44 -4.46 11.40
N GLY A 94 -2.65 -4.32 12.46
CA GLY A 94 -1.38 -3.62 12.47
C GLY A 94 -1.52 -2.10 12.41
N SER A 95 -2.74 -1.58 12.59
CA SER A 95 -3.11 -0.16 12.48
C SER A 95 -2.59 0.50 11.20
N VAL A 96 -2.68 -0.21 10.06
CA VAL A 96 -2.20 0.27 8.77
C VAL A 96 -3.09 1.42 8.29
N SER A 97 -2.49 2.59 8.05
CA SER A 97 -3.21 3.80 7.64
C SER A 97 -3.73 3.72 6.19
N SER A 98 -4.90 4.32 5.95
CA SER A 98 -5.35 4.67 4.60
C SER A 98 -4.50 5.83 4.05
N VAL A 99 -3.88 5.65 2.88
CA VAL A 99 -2.99 6.66 2.28
C VAL A 99 -3.44 7.01 0.86
N PHE A 100 -3.48 8.30 0.57
CA PHE A 100 -3.72 8.84 -0.77
C PHE A 100 -2.55 9.70 -1.21
N THR A 101 -2.09 9.52 -2.44
CA THR A 101 -1.03 10.34 -3.03
C THR A 101 -1.61 11.29 -4.06
N LEU A 102 -1.34 12.58 -3.88
CA LEU A 102 -1.58 13.59 -4.89
C LEU A 102 -0.34 13.74 -5.75
N THR A 103 -0.54 13.93 -7.05
CA THR A 103 0.53 14.24 -8.01
C THR A 103 0.23 15.60 -8.63
N ARG A 104 1.25 16.46 -8.77
CA ARG A 104 1.16 17.73 -9.49
C ARG A 104 2.17 17.84 -10.63
N THR A 105 1.78 18.53 -11.69
CA THR A 105 2.65 18.84 -12.84
C THR A 105 2.68 20.35 -13.11
N GLY A 106 3.58 20.78 -13.99
CA GLY A 106 3.80 22.19 -14.29
C GLY A 106 4.84 22.83 -13.39
N ASP A 107 4.51 23.97 -12.79
CA ASP A 107 5.41 24.73 -11.92
C ASP A 107 5.47 24.14 -10.51
N LEU A 108 6.66 23.67 -10.13
CA LEU A 108 6.93 23.10 -8.81
C LEU A 108 7.66 24.07 -7.87
N SER A 109 8.02 25.28 -8.35
CA SER A 109 8.93 26.19 -7.64
C SER A 109 8.40 26.65 -6.28
N SER A 110 7.09 26.78 -6.15
CA SER A 110 6.41 27.19 -4.93
C SER A 110 5.66 26.03 -4.29
N ALA A 111 5.47 26.09 -2.98
CA ALA A 111 4.55 25.20 -2.27
C ALA A 111 3.11 25.40 -2.77
N LEU A 112 2.29 24.35 -2.68
CA LEU A 112 0.88 24.37 -3.09
C LEU A 112 0.04 23.65 -2.04
N THR A 113 -0.93 24.34 -1.46
CA THR A 113 -1.93 23.73 -0.58
C THR A 113 -3.18 23.36 -1.39
N VAL A 114 -3.64 22.12 -1.23
CA VAL A 114 -4.83 21.56 -1.86
C VAL A 114 -5.81 21.17 -0.77
N ASN A 115 -7.04 21.67 -0.87
CA ASN A 115 -8.13 21.29 0.02
C ASN A 115 -8.80 20.01 -0.48
N TYR A 116 -9.26 19.17 0.44
CA TYR A 116 -10.02 17.96 0.14
C TYR A 116 -11.25 17.83 1.03
N THR A 117 -12.17 16.96 0.64
CA THR A 117 -13.32 16.52 1.44
C THR A 117 -13.27 15.01 1.62
N LEU A 118 -13.81 14.54 2.74
CA LEU A 118 -13.94 13.12 3.07
C LEU A 118 -15.42 12.73 3.12
N ALA A 119 -15.74 11.55 2.59
CA ALA A 119 -17.04 10.90 2.64
C ALA A 119 -16.82 9.37 2.69
N GLY A 120 -17.87 8.58 2.58
CA GLY A 120 -17.81 7.12 2.61
C GLY A 120 -18.64 6.55 3.75
N THR A 121 -18.38 5.31 4.12
CA THR A 121 -19.06 4.64 5.24
C THR A 121 -18.28 4.77 6.55
N ALA A 122 -16.95 4.93 6.48
CA ALA A 122 -16.11 5.08 7.66
C ALA A 122 -16.30 6.43 8.35
N THR A 123 -16.38 6.38 9.67
CA THR A 123 -16.63 7.46 10.61
C THR A 123 -15.29 8.06 11.11
N PRO A 124 -15.05 9.36 10.86
CA PRO A 124 -13.86 10.04 11.37
C PRO A 124 -13.99 10.39 12.87
N GLY A 125 -12.86 10.79 13.45
CA GLY A 125 -12.83 11.39 14.80
C GLY A 125 -12.41 10.42 15.89
N GLY A 126 -11.68 9.38 15.51
CA GLY A 126 -11.23 8.32 16.41
C GLY A 126 -12.25 7.21 16.60
N VAL A 127 -13.21 7.07 15.67
CA VAL A 127 -14.03 5.85 15.53
C VAL A 127 -13.25 4.91 14.61
N ASP A 128 -13.30 5.10 13.29
CA ASP A 128 -12.62 4.19 12.35
C ASP A 128 -11.27 4.77 11.87
N TYR A 129 -11.12 6.10 11.91
CA TYR A 129 -9.86 6.77 11.59
C TYR A 129 -9.72 8.18 12.19
N THR A 130 -8.48 8.69 12.18
CA THR A 130 -8.12 10.05 12.64
C THR A 130 -7.62 10.96 11.50
N GLY A 131 -7.52 12.27 11.76
CA GLY A 131 -6.81 13.22 10.89
C GLY A 131 -7.66 14.02 9.89
N THR A 132 -8.67 14.77 10.36
CA THR A 132 -9.66 15.43 9.49
C THR A 132 -9.73 16.96 9.59
N THR A 133 -8.78 17.64 10.26
CA THR A 133 -8.90 19.11 10.41
C THR A 133 -7.56 19.84 10.54
N PRO A 134 -7.27 20.84 9.66
CA PRO A 134 -8.01 21.15 8.43
C PRO A 134 -7.80 20.07 7.36
N ASN A 135 -8.83 19.79 6.55
CA ASN A 135 -8.72 18.89 5.40
C ASN A 135 -7.95 19.55 4.25
N SER A 136 -6.64 19.64 4.41
CA SER A 136 -5.73 20.18 3.40
C SER A 136 -4.41 19.44 3.40
N VAL A 137 -3.79 19.35 2.24
CA VAL A 137 -2.45 18.75 2.05
C VAL A 137 -1.57 19.75 1.30
N THR A 138 -0.29 19.82 1.67
CA THR A 138 0.64 20.78 1.06
C THR A 138 1.75 20.05 0.32
N PHE A 139 1.90 20.34 -0.98
CA PHE A 139 3.11 20.05 -1.71
C PHE A 139 4.22 21.00 -1.24
N GLY A 140 5.34 20.45 -0.80
CA GLY A 140 6.55 21.25 -0.57
C GLY A 140 7.07 21.88 -1.87
N ALA A 141 7.78 23.00 -1.77
CA ALA A 141 8.48 23.58 -2.91
C ALA A 141 9.44 22.54 -3.52
N GLY A 142 9.42 22.42 -4.85
CA GLY A 142 10.14 21.39 -5.60
C GLY A 142 9.49 20.00 -5.62
N SER A 143 8.51 19.71 -4.75
CA SER A 143 7.87 18.39 -4.70
C SER A 143 6.79 18.24 -5.77
N SER A 144 6.79 17.12 -6.49
CA SER A 144 5.72 16.72 -7.41
C SER A 144 4.63 15.88 -6.75
N THR A 145 4.83 15.43 -5.50
CA THR A 145 3.87 14.61 -4.74
C THR A 145 3.61 15.17 -3.34
N ALA A 146 2.45 14.82 -2.80
CA ALA A 146 2.08 15.04 -1.40
C ALA A 146 1.10 13.94 -0.97
N THR A 147 1.10 13.56 0.31
CA THR A 147 0.30 12.45 0.82
C THR A 147 -0.74 12.94 1.84
N ILE A 148 -1.95 12.40 1.73
CA ILE A 148 -2.95 12.40 2.80
C ILE A 148 -2.81 11.05 3.50
N THR A 149 -2.55 11.06 4.80
CA THR A 149 -2.45 9.87 5.63
C THR A 149 -3.54 9.95 6.68
N LEU A 150 -4.42 8.95 6.69
CA LEU A 150 -5.51 8.80 7.65
C LEU A 150 -5.23 7.54 8.48
N PRO A 151 -4.72 7.70 9.71
CA PRO A 151 -4.46 6.56 10.59
C PRO A 151 -5.77 5.85 10.93
N THR A 152 -5.81 4.56 10.62
CA THR A 152 -6.90 3.64 10.98
C THR A 152 -6.88 3.41 12.48
N ILE A 153 -8.05 3.26 13.07
CA ILE A 153 -8.24 2.85 14.46
C ILE A 153 -8.67 1.39 14.42
N ASP A 154 -8.01 0.59 15.24
CA ASP A 154 -8.29 -0.83 15.47
C ASP A 154 -9.15 -0.91 16.73
N ASP A 155 -10.25 -1.65 16.69
CA ASP A 155 -11.03 -1.96 17.89
C ASP A 155 -11.19 -3.46 18.15
N LEU A 156 -12.29 -3.90 18.76
CA LEU A 156 -12.54 -5.33 19.08
C LEU A 156 -13.97 -5.72 18.67
N LEU A 157 -14.57 -4.97 17.75
CA LEU A 157 -15.93 -5.11 17.29
C LEU A 157 -15.92 -5.47 15.81
N SER A 158 -16.66 -6.54 15.48
CA SER A 158 -16.86 -6.89 14.09
C SER A 158 -17.61 -5.80 13.33
N ASP A 159 -16.96 -5.29 12.30
CA ASP A 159 -17.51 -4.30 11.39
C ASP A 159 -17.37 -4.73 9.92
N PRO A 160 -18.36 -4.40 9.07
CA PRO A 160 -18.20 -4.61 7.64
C PRO A 160 -17.07 -3.72 7.11
N SER A 161 -16.30 -4.18 6.12
CA SER A 161 -15.26 -3.33 5.51
C SER A 161 -15.82 -1.98 5.08
N GLU A 162 -15.21 -0.91 5.56
CA GLU A 162 -15.71 0.44 5.40
C GLU A 162 -14.92 1.21 4.36
N THR A 163 -15.44 2.35 3.89
CA THR A 163 -14.81 3.13 2.83
C THR A 163 -14.55 4.57 3.26
N ILE A 164 -13.39 5.08 2.85
CA ILE A 164 -13.06 6.51 2.85
C ILE A 164 -12.95 6.98 1.40
N ILE A 165 -13.82 7.90 1.03
CA ILE A 165 -13.83 8.56 -0.28
C ILE A 165 -13.23 9.96 -0.12
N THR A 166 -12.06 10.17 -0.69
CA THR A 166 -11.36 11.46 -0.68
C THR A 166 -11.56 12.17 -2.01
N THR A 167 -12.02 13.42 -1.98
CA THR A 167 -12.18 14.26 -3.17
C THR A 167 -11.37 15.55 -3.03
N ILE A 168 -10.53 15.86 -4.01
CA ILE A 168 -9.74 17.10 -4.08
C ILE A 168 -10.44 18.17 -4.92
N THR A 169 -10.26 19.43 -4.54
CA THR A 169 -10.68 20.58 -5.35
C THR A 169 -9.47 21.25 -5.99
N ALA A 170 -9.59 21.66 -7.26
CA ALA A 170 -8.52 22.37 -7.96
C ALA A 170 -8.23 23.72 -7.27
N PRO A 171 -6.99 23.98 -6.83
CA PRO A 171 -6.60 25.30 -6.34
C PRO A 171 -6.52 26.29 -7.50
N ALA A 172 -6.56 27.59 -7.19
CA ALA A 172 -6.51 28.64 -8.20
C ALA A 172 -5.28 28.50 -9.12
N GLY A 173 -5.52 28.53 -10.44
CA GLY A 173 -4.45 28.40 -11.44
C GLY A 173 -3.99 26.96 -11.73
N TYR A 174 -4.61 25.94 -11.13
CA TYR A 174 -4.41 24.53 -11.47
C TYR A 174 -5.69 23.92 -12.05
N THR A 175 -5.53 22.88 -12.87
CA THR A 175 -6.64 22.04 -13.35
C THR A 175 -6.57 20.64 -12.75
N ILE A 176 -7.69 19.92 -12.74
CA ILE A 176 -7.68 18.47 -12.52
C ILE A 176 -7.39 17.80 -13.88
N SER A 177 -6.29 17.05 -13.99
CA SER A 177 -5.94 16.30 -15.23
C SER A 177 -5.94 14.78 -15.05
N GLY A 178 -6.46 14.28 -13.93
CA GLY A 178 -6.64 12.87 -13.62
C GLY A 178 -7.84 12.67 -12.70
N PRO A 179 -7.92 11.55 -11.95
CA PRO A 179 -8.96 11.41 -10.94
C PRO A 179 -8.86 12.53 -9.90
N ASN A 180 -9.98 13.18 -9.59
CA ASN A 180 -10.10 14.07 -8.45
C ASN A 180 -10.69 13.38 -7.22
N THR A 181 -11.04 12.09 -7.34
CA THR A 181 -11.59 11.28 -6.26
C THR A 181 -10.85 9.95 -6.21
N ALA A 182 -10.68 9.43 -5.00
CA ALA A 182 -10.12 8.12 -4.75
C ALA A 182 -10.80 7.51 -3.52
N THR A 183 -10.96 6.19 -3.53
CA THR A 183 -11.56 5.42 -2.43
C THR A 183 -10.53 4.48 -1.83
N ALA A 184 -10.37 4.54 -0.52
CA ALA A 184 -9.70 3.52 0.29
C ALA A 184 -10.74 2.73 1.07
N THR A 185 -10.45 1.46 1.32
CA THR A 185 -11.24 0.61 2.21
C THR A 185 -10.48 0.44 3.52
N ILE A 186 -11.17 0.43 4.65
CA ILE A 186 -10.64 -0.07 5.93
C ILE A 186 -11.08 -1.53 6.04
N LEU A 187 -10.11 -2.43 6.18
CA LEU A 187 -10.34 -3.85 6.40
C LEU A 187 -10.33 -4.14 7.90
N ASP A 188 -11.47 -4.60 8.39
CA ASP A 188 -11.64 -5.18 9.72
C ASP A 188 -10.84 -6.49 9.85
N ASN A 189 -10.35 -6.74 11.06
CA ASN A 189 -9.55 -7.88 11.51
C ASN A 189 -10.29 -8.74 12.55
N ASP A 190 -11.53 -8.39 12.90
CA ASP A 190 -12.34 -9.12 13.87
C ASP A 190 -13.34 -10.11 13.23
N GLY A 191 -13.56 -11.20 13.96
CA GLY A 191 -14.53 -12.25 13.70
C GLY A 191 -15.94 -11.85 14.12
N ASN A 192 -16.92 -12.72 13.86
CA ASN A 192 -18.32 -12.45 14.20
C ASN A 192 -18.90 -13.54 15.09
N SER A 193 -20.06 -14.12 14.75
CA SER A 193 -20.64 -15.25 15.50
C SER A 193 -20.44 -16.59 14.77
N ALA A 194 -19.61 -16.60 13.73
CA ALA A 194 -19.30 -17.74 12.89
C ALA A 194 -17.89 -18.24 13.19
N ASN A 195 -17.48 -19.34 12.56
CA ASN A 195 -16.12 -19.84 12.71
C ASN A 195 -15.20 -19.10 11.72
N ASN A 196 -14.52 -18.07 12.19
CA ASN A 196 -13.63 -17.21 11.43
C ASN A 196 -12.20 -17.75 11.41
N ASN A 197 -11.46 -17.44 10.34
CA ASN A 197 -10.02 -17.66 10.25
C ASN A 197 -9.34 -16.30 10.09
N LEU A 198 -8.86 -15.76 11.20
CA LEU A 198 -8.27 -14.43 11.32
C LEU A 198 -6.75 -14.54 11.21
N VAL A 199 -6.18 -13.74 10.31
CA VAL A 199 -4.74 -13.71 10.06
C VAL A 199 -4.28 -12.26 10.13
N GLY A 200 -3.38 -11.99 11.06
CA GLY A 200 -2.74 -10.69 11.25
C GLY A 200 -1.70 -10.40 10.18
N THR A 201 -0.84 -9.43 10.47
CA THR A 201 0.14 -8.87 9.55
C THR A 201 1.56 -9.18 10.01
N SER A 202 2.49 -8.27 9.76
CA SER A 202 3.85 -8.33 10.27
C SER A 202 4.11 -7.27 11.35
N PHE A 203 3.04 -6.66 11.85
CA PHE A 203 3.05 -5.61 12.87
C PHE A 203 2.46 -6.19 14.15
N ALA A 204 2.34 -5.39 15.22
CA ALA A 204 1.58 -5.84 16.38
C ALA A 204 0.08 -5.72 16.05
N ASP A 205 -0.60 -6.84 15.96
CA ASP A 205 -2.02 -6.95 15.63
C ASP A 205 -2.84 -7.23 16.91
N ALA A 206 -4.05 -6.65 17.00
CA ALA A 206 -5.07 -7.11 17.95
C ALA A 206 -6.15 -7.85 17.15
N LEU A 207 -6.43 -9.13 17.46
CA LEU A 207 -7.45 -9.92 16.76
C LEU A 207 -8.51 -10.39 17.76
N ALA A 208 -9.80 -10.20 17.46
CA ALA A 208 -10.91 -10.76 18.22
C ALA A 208 -11.75 -11.74 17.38
N GLY A 209 -11.87 -13.01 17.81
CA GLY A 209 -12.79 -13.98 17.19
C GLY A 209 -14.27 -13.66 17.45
N VAL A 210 -14.55 -13.03 18.60
CA VAL A 210 -15.88 -12.67 19.12
C VAL A 210 -16.70 -13.91 19.50
N GLY A 211 -17.19 -14.70 18.56
CA GLY A 211 -17.88 -15.94 18.88
C GLY A 211 -17.97 -16.90 17.70
N GLY A 212 -18.14 -18.19 18.01
CA GLY A 212 -17.87 -19.25 17.06
C GLY A 212 -16.61 -19.98 17.48
N ASN A 213 -16.16 -20.93 16.67
CA ASN A 213 -14.89 -21.62 16.90
C ASN A 213 -13.86 -21.04 15.93
N ASP A 214 -13.13 -20.05 16.38
CA ASP A 214 -12.28 -19.24 15.55
C ASP A 214 -10.86 -19.79 15.45
N THR A 215 -10.14 -19.44 14.41
CA THR A 215 -8.70 -19.68 14.29
C THR A 215 -7.99 -18.34 14.15
N LEU A 216 -7.13 -18.01 15.11
CA LEU A 216 -6.40 -16.76 15.18
C LEU A 216 -4.91 -17.04 14.96
N ASP A 217 -4.34 -16.40 13.94
CA ASP A 217 -2.91 -16.39 13.62
C ASP A 217 -2.44 -14.92 13.60
N GLY A 218 -1.65 -14.51 14.58
CA GLY A 218 -1.16 -13.13 14.70
C GLY A 218 -0.18 -12.74 13.57
N GLY A 219 0.51 -13.72 12.98
CA GLY A 219 1.55 -13.46 11.99
C GLY A 219 2.91 -13.13 12.63
N LEU A 220 3.57 -12.06 12.18
CA LEU A 220 4.81 -11.58 12.83
C LEU A 220 4.47 -10.36 13.67
N GLY A 221 5.09 -10.19 14.83
CA GLY A 221 4.71 -9.09 15.71
C GLY A 221 4.73 -9.53 17.16
N VAL A 222 4.21 -8.72 18.07
CA VAL A 222 3.82 -9.20 19.39
C VAL A 222 2.33 -8.92 19.44
N ASP A 223 1.53 -9.95 19.26
CA ASP A 223 0.12 -9.80 18.94
C ASP A 223 -0.75 -9.96 20.18
N THR A 224 -1.97 -9.43 20.13
CA THR A 224 -3.00 -9.63 21.15
C THR A 224 -4.16 -10.41 20.54
N LEU A 225 -4.35 -11.64 20.97
CA LEU A 225 -5.33 -12.57 20.41
C LEU A 225 -6.44 -12.83 21.42
N THR A 226 -7.69 -12.61 21.04
CA THR A 226 -8.88 -12.83 21.87
C THR A 226 -9.82 -13.76 21.12
N GLY A 227 -10.06 -14.98 21.64
CA GLY A 227 -10.90 -15.97 20.96
C GLY A 227 -12.40 -15.61 21.06
N GLY A 228 -12.85 -15.26 22.26
CA GLY A 228 -14.24 -14.96 22.56
C GLY A 228 -15.03 -16.19 22.98
N VAL A 229 -16.26 -16.31 22.45
CA VAL A 229 -17.16 -17.40 22.81
C VAL A 229 -17.01 -18.57 21.85
N GLY A 230 -16.47 -19.68 22.32
CA GLY A 230 -16.50 -20.95 21.62
C GLY A 230 -15.33 -21.82 22.01
N ASN A 231 -14.89 -22.65 21.08
CA ASN A 231 -13.67 -23.43 21.22
C ASN A 231 -12.69 -22.93 20.16
N ASP A 232 -11.80 -22.05 20.57
CA ASP A 232 -10.96 -21.29 19.65
C ASP A 232 -9.59 -21.92 19.48
N PHE A 233 -8.96 -21.61 18.35
CA PHE A 233 -7.65 -22.11 17.97
C PHE A 233 -6.68 -20.94 17.86
N PHE A 234 -5.61 -20.97 18.66
CA PHE A 234 -4.55 -19.96 18.63
C PHE A 234 -3.32 -20.57 17.98
N ARG A 235 -2.97 -20.07 16.80
CA ARG A 235 -1.85 -20.59 16.01
C ARG A 235 -0.58 -19.85 16.39
N LEU A 236 0.39 -20.60 16.92
CA LEU A 236 1.71 -20.10 17.28
C LEU A 236 2.73 -20.63 16.28
N ASP A 237 3.29 -19.70 15.49
CA ASP A 237 4.07 -20.05 14.30
C ASP A 237 5.44 -19.37 14.23
N ASN A 238 5.78 -18.56 15.23
CA ASN A 238 7.04 -17.84 15.35
C ASN A 238 7.59 -17.88 16.79
N VAL A 239 8.92 -18.01 16.91
CA VAL A 239 9.65 -18.11 18.18
C VAL A 239 10.07 -16.77 18.80
N ALA A 240 9.74 -15.65 18.16
CA ALA A 240 10.17 -14.32 18.60
C ALA A 240 9.02 -13.34 18.92
N ASN A 241 7.77 -13.81 18.86
CA ASN A 241 6.60 -12.95 18.95
C ASN A 241 6.04 -12.83 20.38
N GLY A 242 5.97 -13.94 21.13
CA GLY A 242 5.49 -13.91 22.51
C GLY A 242 4.07 -13.33 22.66
N ASP A 243 3.15 -13.78 21.80
CA ASP A 243 1.80 -13.22 21.68
C ASP A 243 1.00 -13.31 22.98
N LEU A 244 0.17 -12.32 23.24
CA LEU A 244 -0.75 -12.31 24.37
C LEU A 244 -2.10 -12.89 23.94
N ILE A 245 -2.43 -14.07 24.47
CA ILE A 245 -3.77 -14.64 24.36
C ILE A 245 -4.58 -14.22 25.60
N THR A 246 -5.63 -13.44 25.39
CA THR A 246 -6.28 -12.68 26.49
C THR A 246 -7.32 -13.48 27.27
N ASP A 247 -7.94 -14.50 26.65
CA ASP A 247 -9.11 -15.18 27.18
C ASP A 247 -9.08 -16.72 27.06
N PHE A 248 -7.90 -17.29 26.87
CA PHE A 248 -7.72 -18.74 26.72
C PHE A 248 -8.47 -19.55 27.80
N SER A 249 -9.42 -20.36 27.36
CA SER A 249 -10.34 -21.12 28.19
C SER A 249 -9.96 -22.60 28.21
N VAL A 250 -9.54 -23.10 29.37
CA VAL A 250 -9.23 -24.54 29.54
C VAL A 250 -10.51 -25.29 29.95
N PRO A 251 -10.91 -26.38 29.27
CA PRO A 251 -10.24 -27.07 28.15
C PRO A 251 -10.90 -26.78 26.78
N ALA A 252 -11.56 -25.64 26.62
CA ALA A 252 -12.31 -25.33 25.40
C ALA A 252 -11.36 -25.00 24.23
N ASP A 253 -10.37 -24.14 24.48
CA ASP A 253 -9.49 -23.60 23.46
C ASP A 253 -8.25 -24.47 23.25
N THR A 254 -7.66 -24.33 22.08
CA THR A 254 -6.53 -25.14 21.63
C THR A 254 -5.43 -24.27 21.06
N ILE A 255 -4.19 -24.52 21.47
CA ILE A 255 -3.00 -23.96 20.82
C ILE A 255 -2.56 -24.89 19.70
N ILE A 256 -2.42 -24.32 18.52
CA ILE A 256 -1.83 -24.96 17.36
C ILE A 256 -0.36 -24.58 17.29
N LEU A 257 0.52 -25.58 17.44
CA LEU A 257 1.95 -25.42 17.25
C LEU A 257 2.29 -25.67 15.78
N ALA A 258 2.76 -24.64 15.08
CA ALA A 258 3.16 -24.75 13.69
C ALA A 258 4.63 -25.16 13.53
N ASN A 259 4.94 -25.85 12.43
CA ASN A 259 6.30 -26.25 12.07
C ASN A 259 7.26 -25.07 11.81
N SER A 260 6.73 -23.88 11.53
CA SER A 260 7.52 -22.65 11.35
C SER A 260 8.19 -22.17 12.63
N LEU A 261 7.81 -22.68 13.81
CA LEU A 261 8.55 -22.48 15.07
C LEU A 261 10.02 -22.94 14.98
N ASP A 262 10.36 -23.79 14.02
CA ASP A 262 11.71 -24.35 13.83
C ASP A 262 12.55 -23.58 12.78
N SER A 263 12.06 -22.44 12.27
CA SER A 263 12.64 -21.79 11.09
C SER A 263 13.91 -20.98 11.38
N THR A 264 15.06 -21.67 11.51
CA THR A 264 16.40 -21.05 11.38
C THR A 264 17.16 -21.45 10.10
N ALA A 265 16.42 -21.63 9.00
CA ALA A 265 16.88 -21.95 7.64
C ALA A 265 17.27 -23.42 7.41
N GLY A 266 16.35 -24.17 6.79
CA GLY A 266 16.54 -25.55 6.36
C GLY A 266 15.22 -26.17 5.91
N SER A 267 15.29 -27.25 5.11
CA SER A 267 14.10 -27.95 4.60
C SER A 267 13.13 -28.25 5.75
N ILE A 268 11.90 -27.76 5.63
CA ILE A 268 10.81 -28.01 6.59
C ILE A 268 10.63 -29.53 6.71
N ASN A 269 11.19 -30.11 7.77
CA ASN A 269 10.91 -31.48 8.17
C ASN A 269 9.43 -31.49 8.60
N PRO A 270 8.60 -32.49 8.25
CA PRO A 270 7.29 -32.63 8.87
C PRO A 270 7.50 -32.80 10.39
N GLY A 271 7.42 -31.72 11.16
CA GLY A 271 7.65 -31.68 12.60
C GLY A 271 8.14 -30.33 13.11
N ILE A 272 8.24 -30.23 14.43
CA ILE A 272 8.91 -29.13 15.15
C ILE A 272 10.09 -29.77 15.88
N ASN A 273 11.31 -29.23 15.73
CA ASN A 273 12.49 -29.81 16.36
C ASN A 273 12.30 -30.00 17.87
N GLY A 274 12.65 -31.21 18.33
CA GLY A 274 12.53 -31.55 19.74
C GLY A 274 11.09 -31.71 20.25
N LEU A 275 10.07 -31.76 19.40
CA LEU A 275 8.69 -32.11 19.80
C LEU A 275 8.24 -33.41 19.11
N LEU A 276 7.54 -34.26 19.87
CA LEU A 276 6.78 -35.39 19.34
C LEU A 276 5.33 -35.27 19.77
N PHE A 277 4.45 -35.76 18.92
CA PHE A 277 3.01 -35.81 19.13
C PHE A 277 2.54 -37.27 19.13
N ASP A 278 1.44 -37.57 19.80
CA ASP A 278 1.02 -38.96 20.10
C ASP A 278 0.83 -39.82 18.84
N SER A 279 0.33 -39.22 17.76
CA SER A 279 0.16 -39.89 16.44
C SER A 279 1.28 -39.53 15.45
N GLY A 280 2.41 -39.02 15.94
CA GLY A 280 3.44 -38.38 15.11
C GLY A 280 3.01 -37.00 14.61
N ASN A 281 3.79 -36.43 13.68
CA ASN A 281 3.62 -35.07 13.15
C ASN A 281 2.48 -35.02 12.12
N VAL A 282 1.26 -35.29 12.59
CA VAL A 282 -0.01 -35.31 11.85
C VAL A 282 -0.87 -34.16 12.33
N ASN A 283 -1.53 -33.43 11.43
CA ASN A 283 -2.39 -32.31 11.79
C ASN A 283 -3.45 -32.73 12.84
N GLY A 284 -3.56 -31.96 13.92
CA GLY A 284 -4.46 -32.21 15.06
C GLY A 284 -3.95 -33.24 16.06
N SER A 285 -2.76 -33.79 15.88
CA SER A 285 -2.14 -34.72 16.82
C SER A 285 -1.75 -34.00 18.10
N VAL A 286 -2.16 -34.53 19.25
CA VAL A 286 -1.92 -33.94 20.57
C VAL A 286 -0.45 -34.06 20.97
N LEU A 287 0.08 -33.03 21.65
CA LEU A 287 1.43 -33.04 22.19
C LEU A 287 1.66 -34.25 23.10
N ASN A 288 2.78 -34.96 22.87
CA ASN A 288 3.12 -36.11 23.68
C ASN A 288 3.46 -35.67 25.11
N ALA A 289 3.05 -36.48 26.08
CA ALA A 289 3.24 -36.18 27.49
C ALA A 289 4.71 -35.97 27.90
N ALA A 290 5.68 -36.60 27.21
CA ALA A 290 7.11 -36.44 27.50
C ALA A 290 7.66 -35.05 27.10
N TRP A 291 6.91 -34.29 26.29
CA TRP A 291 7.31 -32.99 25.75
C TRP A 291 6.49 -31.83 26.33
N PHE A 292 5.65 -32.09 27.34
CA PHE A 292 4.87 -31.08 28.04
C PHE A 292 5.36 -30.92 29.48
N PHE A 293 5.71 -29.69 29.85
CA PHE A 293 6.18 -29.33 31.18
C PHE A 293 5.34 -28.16 31.70
N LYS A 294 4.96 -28.21 32.97
CA LYS A 294 4.20 -27.13 33.62
C LYS A 294 4.71 -26.93 35.05
N GLY A 295 4.88 -25.68 35.46
CA GLY A 295 5.32 -25.37 36.82
C GLY A 295 5.53 -23.87 37.05
N ALA A 296 5.81 -23.49 38.29
CA ALA A 296 6.16 -22.12 38.64
C ALA A 296 7.59 -21.82 38.16
N GLY A 297 7.77 -20.75 37.37
CA GLY A 297 9.08 -20.36 36.83
C GLY A 297 9.61 -21.27 35.72
N SER A 298 8.79 -22.17 35.17
CA SER A 298 9.19 -23.07 34.09
C SER A 298 9.43 -22.33 32.79
N THR A 299 10.69 -22.23 32.33
CA THR A 299 11.05 -21.52 31.09
C THR A 299 11.80 -22.37 30.07
N GLY A 300 12.27 -23.56 30.44
CA GLY A 300 13.12 -24.40 29.59
C GLY A 300 14.58 -23.92 29.42
N GLY A 301 14.91 -22.69 29.86
CA GLY A 301 16.14 -21.97 29.47
C GLY A 301 17.45 -22.42 30.11
N GLY A 302 17.48 -23.55 30.84
CA GLY A 302 18.72 -24.11 31.38
C GLY A 302 19.48 -24.93 30.33
N SER A 303 20.80 -24.79 30.23
CA SER A 303 21.62 -25.74 29.45
C SER A 303 21.39 -27.17 29.94
N GLY A 304 20.98 -28.08 29.06
CA GLY A 304 20.63 -29.48 29.40
C GLY A 304 19.15 -29.73 29.74
N THR A 305 18.29 -28.72 29.63
CA THR A 305 16.84 -28.88 29.77
C THR A 305 16.28 -29.56 28.53
N LEU A 306 15.31 -30.47 28.69
CA LEU A 306 14.71 -31.22 27.59
C LEU A 306 14.07 -30.25 26.58
N SER A 307 14.04 -30.58 25.29
CA SER A 307 13.13 -29.87 24.38
C SER A 307 11.68 -29.95 24.91
N GLY A 308 10.75 -29.14 24.42
CA GLY A 308 9.35 -29.22 24.88
C GLY A 308 8.64 -27.90 24.97
N ILE A 309 7.37 -27.98 25.35
CA ILE A 309 6.54 -26.83 25.71
C ILE A 309 6.51 -26.71 27.23
N TYR A 310 6.87 -25.53 27.72
CA TYR A 310 6.95 -25.19 29.14
C TYR A 310 5.92 -24.12 29.47
N VAL A 311 4.92 -24.47 30.26
CA VAL A 311 3.88 -23.56 30.75
C VAL A 311 4.27 -23.04 32.13
N ASN A 312 4.52 -21.74 32.23
CA ASN A 312 4.87 -21.05 33.47
C ASN A 312 3.63 -20.57 34.21
N THR A 313 3.27 -21.28 35.27
CA THR A 313 2.08 -20.95 36.08
C THR A 313 2.20 -19.68 36.92
N SER A 314 3.41 -19.10 37.04
CA SER A 314 3.62 -17.87 37.83
C SER A 314 3.30 -16.59 37.07
N ASN A 315 3.40 -16.60 35.75
CA ASN A 315 3.17 -15.42 34.91
C ASN A 315 2.31 -15.69 33.66
N GLY A 316 2.00 -16.95 33.34
CA GLY A 316 1.19 -17.31 32.18
C GLY A 316 1.98 -17.57 30.90
N ASP A 317 3.31 -17.43 30.93
CA ASP A 317 4.15 -17.61 29.74
C ASP A 317 4.17 -19.05 29.27
N ILE A 318 4.20 -19.23 27.96
CA ILE A 318 4.41 -20.49 27.26
C ILE A 318 5.73 -20.38 26.51
N TRP A 319 6.64 -21.29 26.82
CA TRP A 319 7.97 -21.36 26.23
C TRP A 319 8.10 -22.60 25.38
N TYR A 320 8.72 -22.45 24.20
CA TYR A 320 9.22 -23.56 23.40
C TYR A 320 10.73 -23.69 23.60
N ASN A 321 11.20 -24.87 23.98
CA ASN A 321 12.63 -25.14 24.12
C ASN A 321 13.13 -26.10 23.02
N ASP A 322 14.06 -25.58 22.23
CA ASP A 322 15.04 -26.25 21.35
C ASP A 322 16.27 -26.83 22.06
N SER A 323 16.28 -28.01 22.70
CA SER A 323 17.53 -28.49 23.37
C SER A 323 18.73 -28.71 22.44
N THR A 324 18.52 -28.77 21.12
CA THR A 324 19.58 -28.86 20.11
C THR A 324 20.13 -27.50 19.66
N VAL A 325 19.43 -26.41 19.98
CA VAL A 325 19.86 -25.02 19.74
C VAL A 325 20.04 -24.28 21.07
N ALA A 326 20.71 -23.14 21.05
CA ALA A 326 20.92 -22.36 22.26
C ALA A 326 19.67 -21.51 22.59
N GLY A 327 18.76 -22.04 23.41
CA GLY A 327 17.79 -21.22 24.14
C GLY A 327 16.33 -21.71 24.10
N SER A 328 15.54 -21.11 24.97
CA SER A 328 14.08 -21.23 24.98
C SER A 328 13.46 -19.94 24.50
N TYR A 329 12.36 -20.09 23.78
CA TYR A 329 11.66 -19.03 23.08
C TYR A 329 10.31 -18.80 23.73
N LEU A 330 10.02 -17.54 24.09
CA LEU A 330 8.69 -17.15 24.53
C LEU A 330 7.78 -17.13 23.30
N ILE A 331 6.78 -18.01 23.28
CA ILE A 331 5.89 -18.15 22.12
C ILE A 331 4.49 -17.58 22.38
N ALA A 332 4.04 -17.54 23.64
CA ALA A 332 2.79 -16.89 24.01
C ALA A 332 2.72 -16.61 25.52
N ASN A 333 1.73 -15.81 25.93
CA ASN A 333 1.25 -15.68 27.29
C ASN A 333 -0.27 -15.86 27.32
N VAL A 334 -0.80 -16.71 28.20
CA VAL A 334 -2.24 -16.98 28.36
C VAL A 334 -2.80 -16.47 29.70
N GLY A 335 -1.99 -15.74 30.46
CA GLY A 335 -2.28 -15.40 31.86
C GLY A 335 -2.18 -16.60 32.82
N THR A 336 -2.07 -16.28 34.11
CA THR A 336 -1.79 -17.29 35.15
C THR A 336 -2.93 -18.28 35.40
N VAL A 337 -4.18 -17.84 35.22
CA VAL A 337 -5.37 -18.67 35.45
C VAL A 337 -5.47 -19.79 34.42
N ALA A 338 -5.38 -19.45 33.13
CA ALA A 338 -5.38 -20.44 32.05
C ALA A 338 -4.18 -21.37 32.18
N ALA A 339 -2.97 -20.80 32.35
CA ALA A 339 -1.74 -21.57 32.50
C ALA A 339 -1.80 -22.61 33.64
N ALA A 340 -2.47 -22.29 34.76
CA ALA A 340 -2.66 -23.24 35.86
C ALA A 340 -3.51 -24.45 35.45
N GLY A 341 -4.52 -24.25 34.61
CA GLY A 341 -5.42 -25.30 34.10
C GLY A 341 -4.83 -26.16 32.99
N MET A 342 -3.95 -25.59 32.15
CA MET A 342 -3.44 -26.23 30.93
C MET A 342 -2.81 -27.61 31.15
N THR A 343 -2.95 -28.44 30.13
CA THR A 343 -2.44 -29.78 29.98
C THR A 343 -1.86 -29.96 28.58
N ARG A 344 -1.26 -31.11 28.30
CA ARG A 344 -0.82 -31.45 26.94
C ARG A 344 -1.96 -31.49 25.91
N PHE A 345 -3.21 -31.66 26.33
CA PHE A 345 -4.36 -31.78 25.43
C PHE A 345 -4.77 -30.45 24.80
N ASP A 346 -4.33 -29.34 25.40
CA ASP A 346 -4.55 -27.99 24.89
C ASP A 346 -3.54 -27.61 23.78
N PHE A 347 -2.66 -28.55 23.37
CA PHE A 347 -1.64 -28.33 22.34
C PHE A 347 -1.72 -29.41 21.26
N VAL A 348 -1.84 -28.97 20.01
CA VAL A 348 -1.86 -29.85 18.83
C VAL A 348 -0.83 -29.43 17.79
N TYR A 349 -0.45 -30.36 16.93
CA TYR A 349 0.43 -30.09 15.79
C TYR A 349 -0.36 -29.60 14.57
N GLY A 350 0.07 -28.48 13.98
CA GLY A 350 -0.25 -28.06 12.61
C GLY A 350 -1.68 -27.57 12.32
N VAL A 351 -1.85 -27.04 11.10
CA VAL A 351 -3.07 -26.98 10.27
C VAL A 351 -2.75 -27.51 8.88
#